data_AF-A0A543AS02-F1
#
_entry.id   AF-A0A543AS02-F1
#
_cell.length_a   1.000
_cell.length_b   1.000
_cell.length_c   1.000
_cell.angle_alpha   90.00
_cell.angle_beta   90.00
_cell.angle_gamma   90.00
#
_symmetry.space_group_name_H-M   'P 1'
#
loop_
_entity.id
_entity.type
_entity.pdbx_description
1 polymer ?
#
loop_
_entity_poly.entity_id
_entity_poly.type
_entity_poly.pdbx_seq_one_letter_code
_entity_poly.pdbx_strand_id
1 'polypeptide(L)'
;MTGQSVGSRQKMIAQHQTSLSPEDILHSGNCGVVVERVGQLKPEFRSEGRMFARELAEYLNHRYAGIITVFLYEETFGTVDRIHWLMHLKSLESYETLVEMGVSDEGWRDIIMRNRIADERGGGTWERMFEVGSLTETVLIPQSFGMYGTAERTPDTVVGVDGETVERFMVPTAALQTTQDASVLLHSANCGIIMHRTGVLNYEFRAEGRQFARALAENWNVGLAGHATIFLYEEAFGLSDRIHWFIHLEKLSTYYNLMGFRARVDDAARELFTKQWIPQEKGGGGWERMFVTGSLQDMSLTPQHAGMNVTKAERT
;
A
#
# COMPACT_ATOMS: atom_id res chain seq x y z
N MET A 1 -41.04 -9.49 24.98
CA MET A 1 -39.59 -9.20 25.01
C MET A 1 -39.00 -9.71 23.70
N THR A 2 -38.97 -8.86 22.68
CA THR A 2 -38.40 -9.16 21.37
C THR A 2 -36.95 -8.68 21.37
N GLY A 3 -36.01 -9.62 21.48
CA GLY A 3 -34.59 -9.34 21.35
C GLY A 3 -34.27 -8.93 19.92
N GLN A 4 -33.97 -7.65 19.71
CA GLN A 4 -33.29 -7.22 18.49
C GLN A 4 -31.88 -7.79 18.53
N SER A 5 -31.54 -8.60 17.53
CA SER A 5 -30.17 -9.02 17.27
C SER A 5 -29.31 -7.77 17.10
N VAL A 6 -28.31 -7.62 17.96
CA VAL A 6 -27.25 -6.64 17.77
C VAL A 6 -26.60 -6.98 16.43
N GLY A 7 -26.91 -6.22 15.38
CA GLY A 7 -26.33 -6.40 14.06
C GLY A 7 -24.81 -6.42 14.19
N SER A 8 -24.18 -7.49 13.71
CA SER A 8 -22.73 -7.57 13.58
C SER A 8 -22.26 -6.32 12.84
N ARG A 9 -21.51 -5.43 13.49
CA ARG A 9 -20.85 -4.32 12.80
C ARG A 9 -19.97 -4.94 11.71
N GLN A 10 -20.38 -4.76 10.46
CA GLN A 10 -19.60 -5.21 9.31
C GLN A 10 -18.22 -4.55 9.39
N LYS A 11 -17.16 -5.36 9.26
CA LYS A 11 -15.79 -4.86 9.24
C LYS A 11 -15.65 -3.95 8.02
N MET A 12 -15.25 -2.69 8.24
CA MET A 12 -15.07 -1.72 7.15
C MET A 12 -13.72 -2.01 6.46
N ILE A 13 -13.75 -2.87 5.44
CA ILE A 13 -12.59 -3.29 4.65
C ILE A 13 -12.69 -2.76 3.23
N ALA A 14 -11.55 -2.60 2.56
CA ALA A 14 -11.49 -2.04 1.22
C ALA A 14 -12.14 -2.94 0.15
N GLN A 15 -12.20 -4.26 0.36
CA GLN A 15 -12.86 -5.19 -0.54
C GLN A 15 -14.33 -4.82 -0.83
N HIS A 16 -15.02 -4.19 0.12
CA HIS A 16 -16.41 -3.74 -0.09
C HIS A 16 -16.55 -2.55 -1.05
N GLN A 17 -15.44 -1.96 -1.52
CA GLN A 17 -15.45 -0.86 -2.49
C GLN A 17 -15.61 -1.35 -3.94
N THR A 18 -15.58 -2.66 -4.18
CA THR A 18 -15.70 -3.25 -5.51
C THR A 18 -16.67 -4.43 -5.49
N SER A 19 -17.23 -4.74 -6.67
CA SER A 19 -18.09 -5.92 -6.88
C SER A 19 -17.32 -7.15 -7.38
N LEU A 20 -16.01 -7.01 -7.62
CA LEU A 20 -15.15 -8.13 -8.00
C LEU A 20 -15.19 -9.24 -6.95
N SER A 21 -15.08 -10.48 -7.41
CA SER A 21 -14.93 -11.63 -6.52
C SER A 21 -13.60 -11.54 -5.73
N PRO A 22 -13.52 -12.12 -4.52
CA PRO A 22 -12.28 -12.12 -3.74
C PRO A 22 -11.06 -12.65 -4.52
N GLU A 23 -11.26 -13.65 -5.38
CA GLU A 23 -10.22 -14.30 -6.17
C GLU A 23 -9.74 -13.45 -7.36
N ASP A 24 -10.57 -12.53 -7.87
CA ASP A 24 -10.20 -11.61 -8.95
C ASP A 24 -9.55 -10.31 -8.45
N ILE A 25 -9.53 -10.09 -7.13
CA ILE A 25 -8.98 -8.89 -6.51
C ILE A 25 -7.46 -8.95 -6.42
N LEU A 26 -6.80 -7.95 -7.01
CA LEU A 26 -5.40 -7.66 -6.72
C LEU A 26 -5.29 -6.83 -5.42
N HIS A 27 -4.34 -7.19 -4.58
CA HIS A 27 -4.09 -6.59 -3.28
C HIS A 27 -2.59 -6.66 -2.95
N SER A 28 -2.17 -5.98 -1.88
CA SER A 28 -0.75 -5.86 -1.50
C SER A 28 -0.01 -7.21 -1.49
N GLY A 29 -0.62 -8.26 -0.95
CA GLY A 29 -0.03 -9.61 -0.94
C GLY A 29 0.15 -10.30 -2.30
N ASN A 30 -0.74 -10.10 -3.29
CA ASN A 30 -0.74 -10.91 -4.54
C ASN A 30 -0.40 -10.11 -5.81
N CYS A 31 -0.27 -8.77 -5.72
CA CYS A 31 0.12 -7.94 -6.85
C CYS A 31 1.64 -7.92 -7.04
N GLY A 32 2.09 -7.62 -8.26
CA GLY A 32 3.51 -7.42 -8.58
C GLY A 32 3.97 -5.97 -8.37
N VAL A 33 3.05 -5.00 -8.44
CA VAL A 33 3.33 -3.56 -8.27
C VAL A 33 2.20 -2.91 -7.50
N VAL A 34 2.53 -2.02 -6.57
CA VAL A 34 1.58 -1.08 -5.97
C VAL A 34 1.95 0.32 -6.44
N VAL A 35 1.02 1.01 -7.09
CA VAL A 35 1.12 2.46 -7.28
C VAL A 35 0.27 3.14 -6.22
N GLU A 36 0.92 3.87 -5.33
CA GLU A 36 0.24 4.75 -4.39
C GLU A 36 0.13 6.13 -5.03
N ARG A 37 -1.08 6.49 -5.47
CA ARG A 37 -1.38 7.86 -5.88
C ARG A 37 -2.02 8.60 -4.71
N VAL A 38 -1.51 9.77 -4.39
CA VAL A 38 -2.00 10.61 -3.29
C VAL A 38 -2.47 11.93 -3.85
N GLY A 39 -3.59 12.46 -3.37
CA GLY A 39 -4.11 13.78 -3.73
C GLY A 39 -4.75 14.50 -2.56
N GLN A 40 -4.48 15.80 -2.43
CA GLN A 40 -5.14 16.66 -1.45
C GLN A 40 -6.38 17.28 -2.06
N LEU A 41 -7.56 16.97 -1.52
CA LEU A 41 -8.79 17.64 -1.93
C LEU A 41 -8.85 19.05 -1.35
N LYS A 42 -9.45 19.94 -2.13
CA LYS A 42 -9.87 21.26 -1.65
C LYS A 42 -11.08 21.11 -0.72
N PRO A 43 -11.07 21.75 0.47
CA PRO A 43 -12.15 21.65 1.44
C PRO A 43 -13.56 21.88 0.88
N GLU A 44 -13.71 22.80 -0.07
CA GLU A 44 -15.00 23.14 -0.69
C GLU A 44 -15.51 22.07 -1.67
N PHE A 45 -14.63 21.27 -2.28
CA PHE A 45 -14.99 20.25 -3.28
C PHE A 45 -14.82 18.82 -2.75
N ARG A 46 -14.74 18.67 -1.43
CA ARG A 46 -14.40 17.40 -0.78
C ARG A 46 -15.39 16.26 -1.06
N SER A 47 -16.66 16.59 -1.34
CA SER A 47 -17.69 15.58 -1.63
C SER A 47 -17.58 15.11 -3.07
N GLU A 48 -17.49 16.06 -4.00
CA GLU A 48 -17.34 15.83 -5.42
C GLU A 48 -16.05 15.07 -5.71
N GLY A 49 -14.96 15.43 -5.03
CA GLY A 49 -13.66 14.76 -5.16
C GLY A 49 -13.67 13.31 -4.70
N ARG A 50 -14.34 13.00 -3.58
CA ARG A 50 -14.53 11.62 -3.11
C ARG A 50 -15.43 10.81 -4.06
N MET A 51 -16.47 11.42 -4.62
CA MET A 51 -17.32 10.78 -5.62
C MET A 51 -16.52 10.44 -6.88
N PHE A 52 -15.72 11.39 -7.38
CA PHE A 52 -14.82 11.15 -8.50
C PHE A 52 -13.80 10.05 -8.21
N ALA A 53 -13.18 10.06 -7.02
CA ALA A 53 -12.23 9.03 -6.63
C ALA A 53 -12.85 7.64 -6.68
N ARG A 54 -14.09 7.48 -6.16
CA ARG A 54 -14.83 6.22 -6.17
C ARG A 54 -15.20 5.78 -7.57
N GLU A 55 -15.77 6.69 -8.37
CA GLU A 55 -16.16 6.39 -9.74
C GLU A 55 -14.95 5.96 -10.58
N LEU A 56 -13.81 6.63 -10.43
CA LEU A 56 -12.57 6.25 -11.12
C LEU A 56 -12.09 4.86 -10.68
N ALA A 57 -12.09 4.58 -9.37
CA ALA A 57 -11.67 3.27 -8.85
C ALA A 57 -12.60 2.14 -9.33
N GLU A 58 -13.92 2.35 -9.27
CA GLU A 58 -14.92 1.39 -9.73
C GLU A 58 -14.77 1.11 -11.23
N TYR A 59 -14.61 2.16 -12.05
CA TYR A 59 -14.38 2.03 -13.48
C TYR A 59 -13.14 1.19 -13.78
N LEU A 60 -12.01 1.50 -13.14
CA LEU A 60 -10.77 0.76 -13.34
C LEU A 60 -10.90 -0.70 -12.91
N ASN A 61 -11.53 -0.96 -11.76
CA ASN A 61 -11.74 -2.31 -11.24
C ASN A 61 -12.57 -3.18 -12.19
N HIS A 62 -13.58 -2.61 -12.86
CA HIS A 62 -14.44 -3.37 -13.76
C HIS A 62 -13.86 -3.47 -15.17
N ARG A 63 -13.42 -2.35 -15.75
CA ARG A 63 -12.96 -2.27 -17.14
C ARG A 63 -11.65 -3.04 -17.36
N TYR A 64 -10.80 -3.06 -16.33
CA TYR A 64 -9.45 -3.64 -16.35
C TYR A 64 -9.27 -4.72 -15.27
N ALA A 65 -10.33 -5.50 -15.01
CA ALA A 65 -10.27 -6.65 -14.11
C ALA A 65 -9.13 -7.61 -14.51
N GLY A 66 -8.39 -8.11 -13.51
CA GLY A 66 -7.21 -8.95 -13.71
C GLY A 66 -5.92 -8.21 -14.10
N ILE A 67 -6.00 -6.92 -14.44
CA ILE A 67 -4.84 -6.04 -14.72
C ILE A 67 -4.55 -5.15 -13.50
N ILE A 68 -5.60 -4.53 -12.96
CA ILE A 68 -5.52 -3.61 -11.81
C ILE A 68 -6.68 -3.82 -10.84
N THR A 69 -6.41 -3.63 -9.55
CA THR A 69 -7.45 -3.34 -8.55
C THR A 69 -7.07 -2.13 -7.72
N VAL A 70 -7.99 -1.17 -7.63
CA VAL A 70 -7.85 0.12 -6.98
C VAL A 70 -8.71 0.16 -5.73
N PHE A 71 -8.09 0.49 -4.61
CA PHE A 71 -8.76 0.75 -3.36
C PHE A 71 -8.45 2.18 -2.88
N LEU A 72 -9.46 2.82 -2.30
CA LEU A 72 -9.36 4.15 -1.75
C LEU A 72 -9.14 4.11 -0.25
N TYR A 73 -8.24 4.95 0.23
CA TYR A 73 -7.97 5.18 1.63
C TYR A 73 -7.89 6.67 1.93
N GLU A 74 -8.12 7.02 3.19
CA GLU A 74 -7.83 8.35 3.73
C GLU A 74 -6.92 8.20 4.96
N GLU A 75 -6.15 9.24 5.27
CA GLU A 75 -5.33 9.28 6.48
C GLU A 75 -6.25 9.24 7.72
N THR A 76 -6.09 8.21 8.54
CA THR A 76 -6.88 7.99 9.78
C THR A 76 -6.60 9.08 10.79
N PHE A 77 -5.31 9.39 10.94
CA PHE A 77 -4.78 10.50 11.71
C PHE A 77 -3.70 11.15 10.83
N GLY A 78 -3.86 12.43 10.54
CA GLY A 78 -2.97 13.16 9.65
C GLY A 78 -3.70 14.26 8.90
N THR A 79 -3.46 14.35 7.61
CA THR A 79 -3.99 15.38 6.73
C THR A 79 -5.42 15.05 6.31
N VAL A 80 -6.35 15.90 6.75
CA VAL A 80 -7.76 15.80 6.40
C VAL A 80 -7.95 15.99 4.88
N ASP A 81 -8.92 15.28 4.31
CA ASP A 81 -9.29 15.37 2.91
C ASP A 81 -8.16 14.94 1.94
N ARG A 82 -7.19 14.15 2.41
CA ARG A 82 -6.17 13.50 1.59
C ARG A 82 -6.60 12.09 1.20
N ILE A 83 -6.70 11.85 -0.10
CA ILE A 83 -7.10 10.56 -0.68
C ILE A 83 -5.86 9.84 -1.18
N HIS A 84 -5.80 8.54 -0.88
CA HIS A 84 -4.81 7.59 -1.38
C HIS A 84 -5.54 6.57 -2.27
N TRP A 85 -5.17 6.48 -3.53
CA TRP A 85 -5.51 5.36 -4.39
C TRP A 85 -4.36 4.36 -4.29
N LEU A 86 -4.62 3.22 -3.67
CA LEU A 86 -3.71 2.07 -3.74
C LEU A 86 -4.11 1.24 -4.97
N MET A 87 -3.34 1.41 -6.03
CA MET A 87 -3.51 0.75 -7.32
C MET A 87 -2.62 -0.48 -7.37
N HIS A 88 -3.22 -1.67 -7.32
CA HIS A 88 -2.51 -2.94 -7.30
C HIS A 88 -2.47 -3.50 -8.72
N LEU A 89 -1.31 -3.49 -9.35
CA LEU A 89 -1.11 -4.01 -10.70
C LEU A 89 -0.48 -5.39 -10.66
N LYS A 90 -0.84 -6.23 -11.63
CA LYS A 90 -0.26 -7.57 -11.76
C LYS A 90 1.24 -7.52 -12.04
N SER A 91 1.69 -6.57 -12.87
CA SER A 91 3.10 -6.40 -13.25
C SER A 91 3.38 -4.97 -13.72
N LEU A 92 4.65 -4.64 -13.98
CA LEU A 92 5.01 -3.37 -14.66
C LEU A 92 4.50 -3.32 -16.10
N GLU A 93 4.39 -4.45 -16.80
CA GLU A 93 3.78 -4.51 -18.14
C GLU A 93 2.29 -4.14 -18.10
N SER A 94 1.57 -4.52 -17.03
CA SER A 94 0.18 -4.09 -16.82
C SER A 94 0.04 -2.56 -16.72
N TYR A 95 1.11 -1.85 -16.33
CA TYR A 95 1.11 -0.39 -16.31
C TYR A 95 1.08 0.20 -17.73
N GLU A 96 1.71 -0.44 -18.71
CA GLU A 96 1.70 0.04 -20.10
C GLU A 96 0.27 0.09 -20.67
N THR A 97 -0.54 -0.92 -20.35
CA THR A 97 -1.97 -0.93 -20.70
C THR A 97 -2.72 0.28 -20.10
N LEU A 98 -2.36 0.72 -18.89
CA LEU A 98 -2.98 1.88 -18.26
C LEU A 98 -2.47 3.21 -18.83
N VAL A 99 -1.25 3.25 -19.39
CA VAL A 99 -0.76 4.42 -20.14
C VAL A 99 -1.55 4.58 -21.44
N GLU A 100 -1.76 3.48 -22.16
CA GLU A 100 -2.52 3.47 -23.42
C GLU A 100 -4.03 3.78 -23.22
N MET A 101 -4.57 3.49 -22.04
CA MET A 101 -5.96 3.81 -21.67
C MET A 101 -6.29 5.28 -21.90
N GLY A 102 -5.41 6.22 -21.53
CA GLY A 102 -5.65 7.65 -21.69
C GLY A 102 -5.87 8.07 -23.16
N VAL A 103 -5.40 7.26 -24.11
CA VAL A 103 -5.47 7.50 -25.56
C VAL A 103 -6.54 6.66 -26.25
N SER A 104 -6.99 5.56 -25.67
CA SER A 104 -7.89 4.62 -26.36
C SER A 104 -9.24 4.44 -25.68
N ASP A 105 -9.35 4.71 -24.38
CA ASP A 105 -10.55 4.42 -23.61
C ASP A 105 -11.47 5.65 -23.49
N GLU A 106 -12.63 5.58 -24.13
CA GLU A 106 -13.63 6.67 -24.12
C GLU A 106 -14.33 6.82 -22.76
N GLY A 107 -14.58 5.73 -22.05
CA GLY A 107 -15.26 5.78 -20.74
C GLY A 107 -14.38 6.41 -19.66
N TRP A 108 -13.08 6.10 -19.68
CA TRP A 108 -12.11 6.78 -18.82
C TRP A 108 -12.07 8.29 -19.12
N ARG A 109 -12.05 8.66 -20.40
CA ARG A 109 -12.04 10.08 -20.79
C ARG A 109 -13.32 10.80 -20.38
N ASP A 110 -14.47 10.15 -20.50
CA ASP A 110 -15.73 10.72 -20.02
C ASP A 110 -15.63 11.04 -18.52
N ILE A 111 -15.18 10.08 -17.70
CA ILE A 111 -15.00 10.28 -16.25
C ILE A 111 -14.10 11.47 -15.94
N ILE A 112 -13.00 11.62 -16.68
CA ILE A 112 -11.98 12.65 -16.50
C ILE A 112 -12.47 14.02 -17.00
N MET A 113 -13.11 14.09 -18.17
CA MET A 113 -13.51 15.34 -18.80
C MET A 113 -14.87 15.86 -18.31
N ARG A 114 -15.63 15.05 -17.57
CA ARG A 114 -16.95 15.44 -17.05
C ARG A 114 -16.85 16.67 -16.14
N ASN A 115 -17.72 17.66 -16.38
CA ASN A 115 -17.94 18.76 -15.46
C ASN A 115 -18.60 18.23 -14.17
N ARG A 116 -17.96 18.44 -13.02
CA ARG A 116 -18.38 17.90 -11.72
C ARG A 116 -18.73 18.99 -10.72
N ILE A 117 -18.43 20.24 -11.06
CA ILE A 117 -18.68 21.39 -10.20
C ILE A 117 -19.80 22.19 -10.86
N ALA A 118 -20.85 22.48 -10.09
CA ALA A 118 -21.94 23.33 -10.55
C ALA A 118 -21.44 24.69 -11.07
N ASP A 119 -22.08 25.22 -12.12
CA ASP A 119 -21.66 26.47 -12.76
C ASP A 119 -21.73 27.67 -11.81
N GLU A 120 -22.66 27.67 -10.84
CA GLU A 120 -22.75 28.69 -9.79
C GLU A 120 -21.53 28.69 -8.85
N ARG A 121 -20.78 27.58 -8.83
CA ARG A 121 -19.52 27.41 -8.10
C ARG A 121 -18.29 27.54 -9.02
N GLY A 122 -18.54 28.03 -10.23
CA GLY A 122 -17.56 28.34 -11.26
C GLY A 122 -17.28 27.22 -12.26
N GLY A 123 -17.99 26.09 -12.21
CA GLY A 123 -17.81 24.99 -13.16
C GLY A 123 -16.47 24.26 -13.06
N GLY A 124 -16.32 23.10 -13.70
CA GLY A 124 -15.02 22.48 -13.94
C GLY A 124 -14.94 20.98 -13.63
N THR A 125 -13.83 20.39 -14.09
CA THR A 125 -13.55 18.96 -14.02
C THR A 125 -12.80 18.60 -12.73
N TRP A 126 -12.19 17.40 -12.71
CA TRP A 126 -11.48 16.90 -11.55
C TRP A 126 -10.33 17.77 -11.06
N GLU A 127 -9.61 18.44 -11.95
CA GLU A 127 -8.44 19.25 -11.59
C GLU A 127 -8.77 20.33 -10.55
N ARG A 128 -9.98 20.90 -10.63
CA ARG A 128 -10.42 21.92 -9.69
C ARG A 128 -10.67 21.40 -8.27
N MET A 129 -10.92 20.10 -8.12
CA MET A 129 -11.26 19.48 -6.84
C MET A 129 -10.02 19.23 -5.96
N PHE A 130 -8.82 19.28 -6.54
CA PHE A 130 -7.56 19.01 -5.85
C PHE A 130 -6.72 20.29 -5.72
N GLU A 131 -5.87 20.32 -4.70
CA GLU A 131 -4.83 21.33 -4.59
C GLU A 131 -3.82 21.16 -5.72
N VAL A 132 -3.40 22.28 -6.33
CA VAL A 132 -2.49 22.26 -7.47
C VAL A 132 -1.16 21.64 -7.04
N GLY A 133 -0.67 20.67 -7.81
CA GLY A 133 0.58 19.97 -7.53
C GLY A 133 0.50 18.97 -6.36
N SER A 134 -0.68 18.73 -5.79
CA SER A 134 -0.84 17.76 -4.70
C SER A 134 -0.93 16.30 -5.16
N LEU A 135 -1.17 16.06 -6.45
CA LEU A 135 -1.18 14.71 -7.01
C LEU A 135 0.24 14.20 -7.19
N THR A 136 0.58 13.17 -6.43
CA THR A 136 1.88 12.51 -6.47
C THR A 136 1.70 11.01 -6.55
N GLU A 137 2.64 10.32 -7.18
CA GLU A 137 2.64 8.87 -7.30
C GLU A 137 3.95 8.28 -6.80
N THR A 138 3.84 7.18 -6.08
CA THR A 138 4.97 6.35 -5.67
C THR A 138 4.74 4.93 -6.18
N VAL A 139 5.72 4.40 -6.93
CA VAL A 139 5.65 3.05 -7.49
C VAL A 139 6.46 2.12 -6.60
N LEU A 140 5.79 1.13 -6.02
CA LEU A 140 6.33 0.20 -5.05
C LEU A 140 6.35 -1.21 -5.63
N ILE A 141 7.48 -1.89 -5.49
CA ILE A 141 7.63 -3.32 -5.84
C ILE A 141 7.91 -4.15 -4.58
N PRO A 142 7.31 -5.34 -4.44
CA PRO A 142 7.64 -6.25 -3.36
C PRO A 142 9.14 -6.53 -3.31
N GLN A 143 9.68 -6.42 -2.12
CA GLN A 143 11.09 -6.66 -1.87
C GLN A 143 11.37 -8.17 -1.85
N SER A 144 12.42 -8.63 -2.54
CA SER A 144 12.74 -10.07 -2.64
C SER A 144 14.24 -10.35 -2.57
N PHE A 145 14.61 -11.58 -2.16
CA PHE A 145 16.02 -11.96 -1.97
C PHE A 145 16.77 -11.84 -3.30
N GLY A 146 17.89 -11.13 -3.26
CA GLY A 146 18.74 -10.88 -4.41
C GLY A 146 18.46 -9.61 -5.20
N MET A 147 17.40 -8.87 -4.85
CA MET A 147 17.29 -7.48 -5.27
C MET A 147 18.37 -6.62 -4.61
N TYR A 148 18.87 -5.63 -5.35
CA TYR A 148 19.76 -4.56 -4.89
C TYR A 148 20.98 -5.02 -4.09
N GLY A 149 21.63 -6.11 -4.52
CA GLY A 149 22.88 -6.59 -3.92
C GLY A 149 22.71 -7.42 -2.65
N THR A 150 21.50 -7.95 -2.40
CA THR A 150 21.26 -8.88 -1.28
C THR A 150 21.51 -10.36 -1.65
N ALA A 151 22.01 -10.64 -2.85
CA ALA A 151 22.31 -11.99 -3.34
C ALA A 151 23.81 -12.20 -3.56
N GLU A 152 24.28 -13.41 -3.24
CA GLU A 152 25.62 -13.90 -3.57
C GLU A 152 25.67 -14.57 -4.95
N ARG A 153 24.52 -14.90 -5.55
CA ARG A 153 24.37 -15.53 -6.88
C ARG A 153 23.16 -14.97 -7.63
N THR A 154 23.11 -15.12 -8.95
CA THR A 154 21.95 -14.74 -9.76
C THR A 154 20.67 -15.36 -9.18
N PRO A 155 19.64 -14.56 -8.82
CA PRO A 155 18.39 -15.07 -8.26
C PRO A 155 17.57 -15.85 -9.30
N ASP A 156 16.78 -16.83 -8.85
CA ASP A 156 15.86 -17.58 -9.71
C ASP A 156 14.75 -16.71 -10.35
N THR A 157 14.56 -15.50 -9.81
CA THR A 157 13.66 -14.49 -10.38
C THR A 157 14.24 -13.80 -11.60
N VAL A 158 15.53 -13.96 -11.90
CA VAL A 158 16.14 -13.49 -13.15
C VAL A 158 15.98 -14.59 -14.20
N VAL A 159 15.19 -14.31 -15.22
CA VAL A 159 14.82 -15.26 -16.27
C VAL A 159 15.24 -14.75 -17.64
N GLY A 160 15.79 -15.64 -18.46
CA GLY A 160 15.96 -15.37 -19.89
C GLY A 160 14.58 -15.30 -20.56
N VAL A 161 14.40 -14.34 -21.46
CA VAL A 161 13.19 -14.23 -22.29
C VAL A 161 13.55 -14.58 -23.71
N ASP A 162 12.79 -15.49 -24.31
CA ASP A 162 13.05 -15.98 -25.67
C ASP A 162 13.08 -14.82 -26.67
N GLY A 163 14.22 -14.68 -27.37
CA GLY A 163 14.44 -13.62 -28.35
C GLY A 163 15.00 -12.31 -27.79
N GLU A 164 15.19 -12.20 -26.47
CA GLU A 164 15.83 -11.04 -25.86
C GLU A 164 17.31 -11.33 -25.53
N THR A 165 18.15 -10.32 -25.73
CA THR A 165 19.58 -10.38 -25.39
C THR A 165 19.85 -10.12 -23.90
N VAL A 166 18.82 -9.74 -23.14
CA VAL A 166 18.92 -9.35 -21.73
C VAL A 166 17.94 -10.18 -20.90
N GLU A 167 18.41 -10.63 -19.73
CA GLU A 167 17.57 -11.33 -18.75
C GLU A 167 16.63 -10.34 -18.05
N ARG A 168 15.42 -10.79 -17.69
CA ARG A 168 14.43 -9.99 -16.98
C ARG A 168 14.31 -10.41 -15.53
N PHE A 169 14.09 -9.44 -14.65
CA PHE A 169 13.77 -9.72 -13.25
C PHE A 169 12.25 -9.80 -13.06
N MET A 170 11.76 -11.00 -12.73
CA MET A 170 10.37 -11.25 -12.35
C MET A 170 10.16 -10.84 -10.90
N VAL A 171 9.40 -9.78 -10.68
CA VAL A 171 9.07 -9.31 -9.33
C VAL A 171 8.13 -10.32 -8.66
N PRO A 172 8.56 -11.01 -7.58
CA PRO A 172 7.67 -11.92 -6.86
C PRO A 172 6.62 -11.14 -6.08
N THR A 173 5.51 -11.79 -5.74
CA THR A 173 4.46 -11.17 -4.92
C THR A 173 4.90 -11.09 -3.45
N ALA A 174 4.35 -10.11 -2.73
CA ALA A 174 4.71 -9.92 -1.32
C ALA A 174 4.25 -11.08 -0.41
N ALA A 175 3.25 -11.87 -0.83
CA ALA A 175 2.82 -13.07 -0.10
C ALA A 175 3.96 -14.09 0.09
N LEU A 176 4.97 -14.11 -0.80
CA LEU A 176 6.14 -14.98 -0.65
C LEU A 176 7.10 -14.54 0.47
N GLN A 177 6.90 -13.36 1.06
CA GLN A 177 7.71 -12.84 2.18
C GLN A 177 7.28 -13.41 3.54
N THR A 178 6.22 -14.22 3.58
CA THR A 178 5.65 -14.72 4.83
C THR A 178 5.24 -16.17 4.74
N THR A 179 5.22 -16.84 5.89
CA THR A 179 4.76 -18.22 6.05
C THR A 179 3.38 -18.30 6.69
N GLN A 180 2.73 -17.16 6.93
CA GLN A 180 1.35 -17.12 7.42
C GLN A 180 0.41 -17.84 6.43
N ASP A 181 -0.52 -18.63 6.96
CA ASP A 181 -1.57 -19.24 6.15
C ASP A 181 -2.45 -18.18 5.49
N ALA A 182 -2.87 -18.44 4.24
CA ALA A 182 -3.72 -17.54 3.48
C ALA A 182 -5.05 -17.18 4.19
N SER A 183 -5.55 -18.05 5.07
CA SER A 183 -6.79 -17.83 5.84
C SER A 183 -6.65 -16.76 6.93
N VAL A 184 -5.43 -16.47 7.38
CA VAL A 184 -5.13 -15.48 8.44
C VAL A 184 -4.29 -14.30 7.95
N LEU A 185 -3.87 -14.35 6.68
CA LEU A 185 -3.10 -13.32 6.00
C LEU A 185 -3.94 -12.03 5.84
N LEU A 186 -3.43 -10.91 6.34
CA LEU A 186 -4.01 -9.60 6.11
C LEU A 186 -3.31 -8.89 4.95
N HIS A 187 -4.10 -8.21 4.14
CA HIS A 187 -3.65 -7.43 2.97
C HIS A 187 -4.56 -6.21 2.79
N SER A 188 -4.24 -5.36 1.81
CA SER A 188 -4.95 -4.10 1.58
C SER A 188 -6.47 -4.32 1.45
N ALA A 189 -6.92 -5.30 0.66
CA ALA A 189 -8.35 -5.54 0.51
C ALA A 189 -9.10 -5.95 1.80
N ASN A 190 -8.49 -6.72 2.73
CA ASN A 190 -9.20 -7.34 3.85
C ASN A 190 -8.85 -6.76 5.25
N CYS A 191 -7.84 -5.89 5.34
CA CYS A 191 -7.42 -5.28 6.59
C CYS A 191 -8.38 -4.16 7.02
N GLY A 192 -8.39 -3.86 8.32
CA GLY A 192 -9.15 -2.72 8.83
C GLY A 192 -8.40 -1.40 8.70
N ILE A 193 -7.06 -1.44 8.83
CA ILE A 193 -6.16 -0.29 8.70
C ILE A 193 -4.84 -0.76 8.08
N ILE A 194 -4.25 0.07 7.22
CA ILE A 194 -2.86 -0.07 6.78
C ILE A 194 -2.03 0.96 7.54
N MET A 195 -1.04 0.53 8.29
CA MET A 195 0.03 1.41 8.74
C MET A 195 1.17 1.36 7.73
N HIS A 196 1.34 2.44 6.98
CA HIS A 196 2.43 2.62 6.05
C HIS A 196 3.62 3.24 6.78
N ARG A 197 4.61 2.42 7.09
CA ARG A 197 5.89 2.89 7.61
C ARG A 197 6.86 3.10 6.47
N THR A 198 7.55 4.23 6.47
CA THR A 198 8.65 4.49 5.53
C THR A 198 9.94 4.75 6.30
N GLY A 199 11.08 4.44 5.69
CA GLY A 199 12.40 4.72 6.25
C GLY A 199 13.46 4.80 5.15
N VAL A 200 14.46 5.66 5.32
CA VAL A 200 15.57 5.80 4.36
C VAL A 200 16.81 5.17 4.98
N LEU A 201 17.45 4.23 4.28
CA LEU A 201 18.68 3.62 4.75
C LEU A 201 19.88 4.55 4.50
N ASN A 202 20.84 4.52 5.41
CA ASN A 202 22.17 5.05 5.13
C ASN A 202 22.82 4.17 4.06
N TYR A 203 23.31 4.80 2.99
CA TYR A 203 23.85 4.09 1.82
C TYR A 203 24.95 3.08 2.20
N GLU A 204 25.82 3.41 3.16
CA GLU A 204 26.90 2.54 3.65
C GLU A 204 26.42 1.23 4.32
N PHE A 205 25.19 1.21 4.84
CA PHE A 205 24.58 0.08 5.55
C PHE A 205 23.34 -0.47 4.84
N ARG A 206 23.17 -0.18 3.55
CA ARG A 206 21.94 -0.48 2.81
C ARG A 206 21.64 -1.99 2.70
N ALA A 207 22.66 -2.85 2.77
CA ALA A 207 22.48 -4.29 2.72
C ALA A 207 22.00 -4.81 4.09
N GLU A 208 22.67 -4.42 5.16
CA GLU A 208 22.32 -4.74 6.55
C GLU A 208 20.93 -4.19 6.90
N GLY A 209 20.62 -2.98 6.45
CA GLY A 209 19.31 -2.35 6.62
C GLY A 209 18.17 -3.14 5.97
N ARG A 210 18.37 -3.66 4.75
CA ARG A 210 17.40 -4.55 4.09
C ARG A 210 17.25 -5.88 4.83
N GLN A 211 18.34 -6.46 5.33
CA GLN A 211 18.29 -7.70 6.13
C GLN A 211 17.48 -7.50 7.41
N PHE A 212 17.71 -6.40 8.14
CA PHE A 212 16.91 -6.05 9.31
C PHE A 212 15.44 -5.83 8.95
N ALA A 213 15.17 -5.09 7.87
CA ALA A 213 13.80 -4.79 7.45
C ALA A 213 12.99 -6.06 7.16
N ARG A 214 13.62 -7.07 6.53
CA ARG A 214 13.03 -8.40 6.32
C ARG A 214 12.83 -9.15 7.64
N ALA A 215 13.88 -9.26 8.45
CA ALA A 215 13.81 -9.98 9.72
C ALA A 215 12.70 -9.40 10.63
N LEU A 216 12.50 -8.08 10.57
CA LEU A 216 11.43 -7.41 11.29
C LEU A 216 10.05 -7.86 10.78
N ALA A 217 9.86 -7.90 9.46
CA ALA A 217 8.61 -8.34 8.84
C ALA A 217 8.33 -9.83 9.15
N GLU A 218 9.34 -10.70 8.99
CA GLU A 218 9.24 -12.13 9.27
C GLU A 218 8.87 -12.40 10.74
N ASN A 219 9.59 -11.79 11.68
CA ASN A 219 9.36 -12.01 13.11
C ASN A 219 7.96 -11.52 13.55
N TRP A 220 7.52 -10.37 13.03
CA TRP A 220 6.16 -9.89 13.33
C TRP A 220 5.09 -10.76 12.68
N ASN A 221 5.31 -11.21 11.44
CA ASN A 221 4.37 -12.11 10.77
C ASN A 221 4.20 -13.43 11.53
N VAL A 222 5.27 -13.99 12.09
CA VAL A 222 5.17 -15.16 12.96
C VAL A 222 4.44 -14.83 14.25
N GLY A 223 4.82 -13.76 14.94
CA GLY A 223 4.29 -13.42 16.27
C GLY A 223 2.87 -12.87 16.30
N LEU A 224 2.34 -12.40 15.17
CA LEU A 224 1.07 -11.67 15.09
C LEU A 224 0.10 -12.21 14.03
N ALA A 225 0.26 -13.47 13.61
CA ALA A 225 -0.64 -14.12 12.66
C ALA A 225 -2.12 -13.93 13.02
N GLY A 226 -2.94 -13.56 12.04
CA GLY A 226 -4.37 -13.25 12.22
C GLY A 226 -4.67 -11.86 12.80
N HIS A 227 -3.68 -11.17 13.36
CA HIS A 227 -3.82 -9.82 13.90
C HIS A 227 -3.12 -8.77 13.04
N ALA A 228 -1.93 -9.09 12.54
CA ALA A 228 -1.15 -8.23 11.66
C ALA A 228 -0.38 -9.02 10.61
N THR A 229 -0.22 -8.42 9.43
CA THR A 229 0.65 -8.92 8.36
C THR A 229 1.45 -7.77 7.79
N ILE A 230 2.76 -7.95 7.66
CA ILE A 230 3.67 -6.96 7.12
C ILE A 230 4.22 -7.45 5.80
N PHE A 231 4.15 -6.56 4.81
CA PHE A 231 4.83 -6.70 3.54
C PHE A 231 5.84 -5.58 3.36
N LEU A 232 6.98 -5.93 2.78
CA LEU A 232 8.09 -5.05 2.51
C LEU A 232 8.12 -4.66 1.03
N TYR A 233 8.26 -3.38 0.75
CA TYR A 233 8.39 -2.83 -0.59
C TYR A 233 9.54 -1.84 -0.66
N GLU A 234 10.06 -1.63 -1.87
CA GLU A 234 10.99 -0.56 -2.23
C GLU A 234 10.41 0.24 -3.40
N GLU A 235 10.84 1.49 -3.56
CA GLU A 235 10.46 2.31 -4.71
C GLU A 235 11.13 1.76 -5.98
N ALA A 236 10.33 1.43 -7.00
CA ALA A 236 10.84 1.05 -8.31
C ALA A 236 11.48 2.24 -9.02
N PHE A 237 10.89 3.43 -8.83
CA PHE A 237 11.35 4.70 -9.34
C PHE A 237 11.26 5.72 -8.19
N GLY A 238 12.36 6.43 -7.91
CA GLY A 238 12.40 7.40 -6.84
C GLY A 238 13.71 7.34 -6.05
N LEU A 239 13.61 7.46 -4.73
CA LEU A 239 14.77 7.46 -3.85
C LEU A 239 15.23 6.02 -3.60
N SER A 240 16.41 5.71 -4.14
CA SER A 240 17.13 4.48 -3.79
C SER A 240 17.22 4.34 -2.27
N ASP A 241 17.08 3.11 -1.79
CA ASP A 241 17.24 2.76 -0.38
C ASP A 241 16.14 3.29 0.56
N ARG A 242 14.99 3.72 0.00
CA ARG A 242 13.76 3.94 0.76
C ARG A 242 12.98 2.64 0.89
N ILE A 243 12.71 2.26 2.13
CA ILE A 243 11.99 1.05 2.51
C ILE A 243 10.57 1.43 2.93
N HIS A 244 9.60 0.67 2.46
CA HIS A 244 8.18 0.81 2.80
C HIS A 244 7.70 -0.50 3.44
N TRP A 245 7.20 -0.42 4.67
CA TRP A 245 6.45 -1.51 5.29
C TRP A 245 4.97 -1.18 5.22
N PHE A 246 4.20 -2.02 4.53
CA PHE A 246 2.75 -2.03 4.64
C PHE A 246 2.37 -2.99 5.76
N ILE A 247 1.98 -2.43 6.90
CA ILE A 247 1.62 -3.16 8.11
C ILE A 247 0.09 -3.19 8.18
N HIS A 248 -0.48 -4.29 7.73
CA HIS A 248 -1.92 -4.52 7.67
C HIS A 248 -2.41 -4.95 9.03
N LEU A 249 -3.30 -4.16 9.63
CA LEU A 249 -3.88 -4.41 10.93
C LEU A 249 -5.33 -4.87 10.79
N GLU A 250 -5.73 -5.85 11.60
CA GLU A 250 -7.12 -6.30 11.65
C GLU A 250 -8.08 -5.14 11.98
N LYS A 251 -7.66 -4.28 12.92
CA LYS A 251 -8.38 -3.10 13.43
C LYS A 251 -7.40 -2.13 14.11
N LEU A 252 -7.81 -0.89 14.34
CA LEU A 252 -6.95 0.14 14.95
C LEU A 252 -6.36 -0.28 16.31
N SER A 253 -7.17 -0.91 17.16
CA SER A 253 -6.72 -1.35 18.49
C SER A 253 -5.60 -2.40 18.43
N THR A 254 -5.42 -3.08 17.29
CA THR A 254 -4.31 -4.02 17.10
C THR A 254 -2.94 -3.32 17.12
N TYR A 255 -2.89 -2.00 16.93
CA TYR A 255 -1.67 -1.22 17.13
C TYR A 255 -1.09 -1.38 18.55
N TYR A 256 -1.92 -1.53 19.58
CA TYR A 256 -1.44 -1.81 20.94
C TYR A 256 -0.69 -3.16 21.03
N ASN A 257 -1.07 -4.14 20.21
CA ASN A 257 -0.34 -5.41 20.13
C ASN A 257 1.03 -5.20 19.48
N LEU A 258 1.17 -4.30 18.49
CA LEU A 258 2.48 -3.96 17.90
C LEU A 258 3.41 -3.27 18.90
N MET A 259 2.90 -2.28 19.63
CA MET A 259 3.68 -1.61 20.68
C MET A 259 4.06 -2.61 21.78
N GLY A 260 3.09 -3.43 22.17
CA GLY A 260 3.29 -4.51 23.12
C GLY A 260 4.31 -5.53 22.62
N PHE A 261 4.34 -5.86 21.33
CA PHE A 261 5.27 -6.83 20.75
C PHE A 261 6.73 -6.39 20.91
N ARG A 262 7.02 -5.09 20.74
CA ARG A 262 8.36 -4.52 21.05
C ARG A 262 8.70 -4.56 22.53
N ALA A 263 7.71 -4.49 23.41
CA ALA A 263 7.88 -4.50 24.86
C ALA A 263 7.78 -5.91 25.48
N ARG A 264 7.27 -6.89 24.73
CA ARG A 264 7.12 -8.28 25.16
C ARG A 264 8.50 -8.94 25.19
N VAL A 265 8.65 -9.83 26.16
CA VAL A 265 9.84 -10.66 26.37
C VAL A 265 9.85 -11.84 25.38
N ASP A 266 9.53 -11.59 24.11
CA ASP A 266 9.83 -12.58 23.07
C ASP A 266 11.32 -12.44 22.78
N ASP A 267 12.09 -13.48 23.09
CA ASP A 267 13.53 -13.48 22.93
C ASP A 267 13.93 -13.25 21.47
N ALA A 268 13.15 -13.74 20.50
CA ALA A 268 13.44 -13.53 19.08
C ALA A 268 13.21 -12.07 18.67
N ALA A 269 12.10 -11.46 19.12
CA ALA A 269 11.82 -10.05 18.87
C ALA A 269 12.84 -9.14 19.56
N ARG A 270 13.24 -9.47 20.80
CA ARG A 270 14.26 -8.74 21.56
C ARG A 270 15.62 -8.84 20.89
N GLU A 271 16.01 -10.05 20.48
CA GLU A 271 17.27 -10.30 19.78
C GLU A 271 17.37 -9.42 18.53
N LEU A 272 16.30 -9.31 17.74
CA LEU A 272 16.26 -8.48 16.53
C LEU A 272 16.64 -7.01 16.80
N PHE A 273 16.19 -6.42 17.91
CA PHE A 273 16.49 -5.03 18.25
C PHE A 273 17.81 -4.85 19.01
N THR A 274 18.32 -5.90 19.69
CA THR A 274 19.60 -5.84 20.43
C THR A 274 20.80 -6.37 19.64
N LYS A 275 20.57 -7.05 18.52
CA LYS A 275 21.61 -7.61 17.66
C LYS A 275 22.47 -6.50 17.06
N GLN A 276 23.77 -6.74 17.02
CA GLN A 276 24.69 -5.95 16.20
C GLN A 276 24.49 -6.34 14.73
N TRP A 277 23.83 -5.47 13.97
CA TRP A 277 23.56 -5.67 12.54
C TRP A 277 24.73 -5.23 11.68
N ILE A 278 25.46 -4.20 12.12
CA ILE A 278 26.59 -3.65 11.39
C ILE A 278 27.86 -4.42 11.80
N PRO A 279 28.60 -5.00 10.84
CA PRO A 279 29.86 -5.69 11.13
C PRO A 279 30.89 -4.77 11.82
N GLN A 280 31.81 -5.36 12.59
CA GLN A 280 32.77 -4.61 13.39
C GLN A 280 33.73 -3.80 12.51
N GLU A 281 34.11 -4.34 11.36
CA GLU A 281 34.93 -3.71 10.32
C GLU A 281 34.28 -2.47 9.70
N LYS A 282 32.95 -2.35 9.78
CA LYS A 282 32.19 -1.16 9.38
C LYS A 282 31.88 -0.22 10.56
N GLY A 283 32.52 -0.44 11.70
CA GLY A 283 32.37 0.37 12.91
C GLY A 283 31.29 -0.10 13.88
N GLY A 284 30.68 -1.26 13.65
CA GLY A 284 29.73 -1.90 14.58
C GLY A 284 28.41 -1.14 14.79
N GLY A 285 27.49 -1.71 15.57
CA GLY A 285 26.26 -1.03 15.99
C GLY A 285 24.95 -1.70 15.55
N GLY A 286 23.85 -1.16 16.08
CA GLY A 286 22.52 -1.69 15.90
C GLY A 286 21.79 -1.10 14.69
N TRP A 287 20.49 -1.40 14.64
CA TRP A 287 19.62 -1.01 13.54
C TRP A 287 19.44 0.51 13.42
N GLU A 288 19.53 1.24 14.53
CA GLU A 288 19.36 2.68 14.62
C GLU A 288 20.38 3.44 13.76
N ARG A 289 21.56 2.87 13.53
CA ARG A 289 22.60 3.44 12.66
C ARG A 289 22.35 3.18 11.18
N MET A 290 21.51 2.21 10.83
CA MET A 290 21.28 1.82 9.44
C MET A 290 20.30 2.74 8.73
N PHE A 291 19.55 3.55 9.46
CA PHE A 291 18.58 4.49 8.92
C PHE A 291 19.07 5.93 9.07
N VAL A 292 18.73 6.78 8.09
CA VAL A 292 18.89 8.22 8.20
C VAL A 292 18.06 8.70 9.39
N THR A 293 18.68 9.43 10.31
CA THR A 293 18.01 9.96 11.50
C THR A 293 16.76 10.75 11.13
N GLY A 294 15.62 10.43 11.78
CA GLY A 294 14.34 11.10 11.53
C GLY A 294 13.61 10.68 10.24
N SER A 295 14.17 9.74 9.47
CA SER A 295 13.51 9.25 8.24
C SER A 295 12.40 8.23 8.48
N LEU A 296 12.35 7.60 9.66
CA LEU A 296 11.30 6.66 10.02
C LEU A 296 9.99 7.40 10.31
N GLN A 297 8.99 7.17 9.45
CA GLN A 297 7.68 7.82 9.53
C GLN A 297 6.56 6.80 9.41
N ASP A 298 5.52 6.96 10.23
CA ASP A 298 4.32 6.12 10.20
C ASP A 298 3.12 6.95 9.76
N MET A 299 2.38 6.44 8.79
CA MET A 299 1.09 6.95 8.35
C MET A 299 0.05 5.85 8.50
N SER A 300 -1.16 6.18 8.95
CA SER A 300 -2.24 5.22 9.10
C SER A 300 -3.36 5.52 8.12
N LEU A 301 -3.75 4.51 7.33
CA LEU A 301 -4.72 4.61 6.26
C LEU A 301 -5.94 3.75 6.60
N THR A 302 -7.13 4.36 6.61
CA THR A 302 -8.39 3.61 6.77
C THR A 302 -9.10 3.50 5.42
N PRO A 303 -9.63 2.32 5.06
CA PRO A 303 -10.42 2.16 3.85
C PRO A 303 -11.57 3.17 3.77
N GLN A 304 -11.67 3.87 2.65
CA GLN A 304 -12.77 4.77 2.38
C GLN A 304 -14.10 4.00 2.39
N HIS A 305 -15.13 4.59 2.99
CA HIS A 305 -16.48 4.06 2.94
C HIS A 305 -17.52 5.19 2.95
N ALA A 306 -18.75 4.90 2.52
CA ALA A 306 -19.83 5.89 2.37
C ALA A 306 -20.10 6.71 3.66
N GLY A 307 -19.92 6.11 4.84
CA GLY A 307 -20.09 6.80 6.13
C GLY A 307 -18.87 7.55 6.69
N MET A 308 -17.71 7.57 6.01
CA MET A 308 -16.44 8.01 6.61
C MET A 308 -16.32 9.53 6.73
N ASN A 309 -17.03 10.30 5.91
CA ASN A 309 -17.14 11.75 5.96
C ASN A 309 -18.44 12.11 5.25
N VAL A 310 -19.21 13.10 5.75
CA VAL A 310 -20.54 13.47 5.22
C VAL A 310 -20.42 13.92 3.75
N THR A 311 -20.45 12.98 2.82
CA THR A 311 -20.86 13.23 1.44
C THR A 311 -22.35 13.51 1.52
N LYS A 312 -22.82 14.63 0.94
CA LYS A 312 -24.24 15.04 0.97
C LYS A 312 -25.14 13.81 0.96
N ALA A 313 -25.90 13.61 2.04
CA ALA A 313 -26.98 12.64 2.04
C ALA A 313 -27.86 13.01 0.84
N GLU A 314 -28.06 12.07 -0.07
CA GLU A 314 -29.06 12.25 -1.12
C GLU A 314 -30.35 12.63 -0.43
N ARG A 315 -30.82 13.86 -0.67
CA ARG A 315 -32.19 14.22 -0.36
C ARG A 315 -33.03 13.48 -1.40
N THR A 316 -33.50 12.29 -1.05
CA THR A 316 -34.73 11.72 -1.63
C THR A 316 -35.88 12.69 -1.43
#